data_AF-A0A1E3KHL9-F1
#
_entry.id   AF-A0A1E3KHL9-F1
#
_cell.length_a   1.000
_cell.length_b   1.000
_cell.length_c   1.000
_cell.angle_alpha   90.00
_cell.angle_beta   90.00
_cell.angle_gamma   90.00
#
_symmetry.space_group_name_H-M   'P 1'
#
loop_
_entity.id
_entity.type
_entity.pdbx_description
1 polymer ?
#
loop_
_entity_poly.entity_id
_entity_poly.type
_entity_poly.pdbx_seq_one_letter_code
_entity_poly.pdbx_strand_id
1 'polypeptide(L)'
;MPPPSLLLFTTSQTPLPLRYPHPQKPTLALPPLLHRSFHAALDRDDPSLRWQDGAIWIPDPQSLGRSEPLPVENGHAAPESVQDEREVTVKVHLVAAGPEDGPGSASTRAGYVPEALALLQTTKGLGLPDNLLVGFKGIDYKGTKTGTKDVAGPEKPSSPDIPLPVAPSTTVIPPELEAQVLAVWSHLFTSKSSLLQPGGKLGSMYAPLNLLKKLVERGEGGEGEGEGVEANVLDTPDCHHLPGEYSGYAREKGVQLWAGGGREGSDPIPSPHLQNSLHEFLPLLRSSPLLPIEARQLLSNKKLDKQVAVTEDGLGFVENGEGGVEVRWVLSYTVISKTRNVVEDKGYIIAADFLP
;
A
#
# COMPACT_ATOMS: atom_id res chain seq x y z
N MET A 1 3.49 -15.34 14.44
CA MET A 1 3.00 -15.26 13.05
C MET A 1 4.14 -15.66 12.14
N PRO A 2 3.94 -16.54 11.15
CA PRO A 2 5.01 -16.88 10.22
C PRO A 2 5.41 -15.62 9.41
N PRO A 3 6.71 -15.40 9.13
CA PRO A 3 7.12 -14.30 8.25
C PRO A 3 6.53 -14.46 6.84
N PRO A 4 6.43 -13.38 6.06
CA PRO A 4 6.03 -13.48 4.65
C PRO A 4 7.08 -14.27 3.88
N SER A 5 6.67 -15.10 2.92
CA SER A 5 7.63 -15.84 2.08
C SER A 5 8.19 -15.03 0.91
N LEU A 6 7.62 -13.85 0.64
CA LEU A 6 8.10 -12.91 -0.38
C LEU A 6 8.01 -11.46 0.11
N LEU A 7 9.11 -10.72 -0.03
CA LEU A 7 9.22 -9.30 0.24
C LEU A 7 9.73 -8.57 -1.01
N LEU A 8 8.95 -7.60 -1.48
CA LEU A 8 9.27 -6.83 -2.68
C LEU A 8 9.42 -5.36 -2.32
N PHE A 9 10.51 -4.76 -2.77
CA PHE A 9 10.83 -3.36 -2.53
C PHE A 9 10.81 -2.62 -3.85
N THR A 10 10.14 -1.47 -3.90
CA THR A 10 10.14 -0.65 -5.13
C THR A 10 11.23 0.42 -5.08
N THR A 11 11.91 0.65 -6.19
CA THR A 11 12.81 1.81 -6.36
C THR A 11 12.05 3.07 -6.82
N SER A 12 12.46 4.25 -6.37
CA SER A 12 11.93 5.54 -6.86
C SER A 12 12.42 5.84 -8.28
N GLN A 13 11.66 5.41 -9.29
CA GLN A 13 11.98 5.62 -10.72
C GLN A 13 10.69 5.69 -11.58
N THR A 14 10.82 6.09 -12.84
CA THR A 14 9.72 6.13 -13.82
C THR A 14 9.09 4.75 -14.00
N PRO A 15 7.76 4.55 -14.05
CA PRO A 15 7.19 3.22 -14.21
C PRO A 15 7.53 2.57 -15.57
N LEU A 16 7.64 1.23 -15.64
CA LEU A 16 7.77 0.48 -16.91
C LEU A 16 6.43 -0.12 -17.35
N PRO A 17 6.18 -0.27 -18.66
CA PRO A 17 5.00 -0.96 -19.14
C PRO A 17 5.09 -2.46 -18.83
N LEU A 18 3.97 -3.02 -18.40
CA LEU A 18 3.81 -4.45 -18.15
C LEU A 18 3.75 -5.21 -19.48
N ARG A 19 4.31 -6.42 -19.53
CA ARG A 19 4.30 -7.26 -20.74
C ARG A 19 3.06 -8.14 -20.89
N TYR A 20 2.16 -8.13 -19.91
CA TYR A 20 0.94 -8.94 -19.90
C TYR A 20 -0.32 -8.07 -20.01
N PRO A 21 -1.45 -8.60 -20.53
CA PRO A 21 -2.71 -7.88 -20.56
C PRO A 21 -3.13 -7.43 -19.15
N HIS A 22 -3.30 -6.13 -18.97
CA HIS A 22 -3.69 -5.53 -17.71
C HIS A 22 -5.16 -5.10 -17.79
N PRO A 23 -5.98 -5.30 -16.75
CA PRO A 23 -7.33 -4.75 -16.75
C PRO A 23 -7.31 -3.24 -17.00
N GLN A 24 -8.35 -2.73 -17.67
CA GLN A 24 -8.49 -1.33 -18.07
C GLN A 24 -8.75 -0.42 -16.87
N LYS A 25 -9.26 -0.98 -15.76
CA LYS A 25 -9.74 -0.24 -14.59
C LYS A 25 -8.76 0.01 -13.43
N PRO A 26 -7.57 -0.59 -13.32
CA PRO A 26 -6.57 -0.11 -12.38
C PRO A 26 -5.53 0.72 -13.14
N THR A 27 -5.56 2.05 -13.01
CA THR A 27 -4.34 2.85 -13.22
C THR A 27 -3.54 2.86 -11.93
N LEU A 28 -3.23 1.67 -11.40
CA LEU A 28 -2.38 1.56 -10.21
C LEU A 28 -0.96 1.91 -10.66
N ALA A 29 -0.33 2.90 -10.03
CA ALA A 29 1.07 3.20 -10.29
C ALA A 29 1.99 2.05 -9.84
N LEU A 30 1.52 1.24 -8.89
CA LEU A 30 2.33 0.25 -8.19
C LEU A 30 2.73 -0.96 -9.06
N PRO A 31 1.85 -1.63 -9.84
CA PRO A 31 2.28 -2.76 -10.66
C PRO A 31 3.37 -2.40 -11.68
N PRO A 32 3.28 -1.28 -12.44
CA PRO A 32 4.38 -0.79 -13.27
C PRO A 32 5.69 -0.49 -12.53
N LEU A 33 5.63 0.05 -11.30
CA LEU A 33 6.82 0.28 -10.45
C LEU A 33 7.44 -1.04 -9.96
N LEU A 34 6.60 -2.00 -9.59
CA LEU A 34 7.04 -3.32 -9.18
C LEU A 34 7.71 -4.05 -10.34
N HIS A 35 7.12 -4.02 -11.53
CA HIS A 35 7.69 -4.62 -12.74
C HIS A 35 9.05 -4.03 -13.10
N ARG A 36 9.20 -2.71 -13.01
CA ARG A 36 10.53 -2.08 -13.10
C ARG A 36 11.49 -2.60 -12.04
N SER A 37 11.03 -2.73 -10.80
CA SER A 37 11.87 -3.16 -9.69
C SER A 37 12.37 -4.59 -9.90
N PHE A 38 11.56 -5.47 -10.48
CA PHE A 38 12.01 -6.79 -10.92
C PHE A 38 13.09 -6.70 -12.00
N HIS A 39 12.87 -5.94 -13.08
CA HIS A 39 13.91 -5.75 -14.11
C HIS A 39 15.22 -5.21 -13.53
N ALA A 40 15.14 -4.16 -12.70
CA ALA A 40 16.30 -3.56 -12.06
C ALA A 40 17.02 -4.53 -11.11
N ALA A 41 16.30 -5.47 -10.50
CA ALA A 41 16.88 -6.47 -9.61
C ALA A 41 17.44 -7.68 -10.37
N LEU A 42 16.76 -8.14 -11.42
CA LEU A 42 16.95 -9.48 -11.99
C LEU A 42 17.68 -9.51 -13.33
N ASP A 43 17.62 -8.44 -14.11
CA ASP A 43 18.24 -8.40 -15.45
C ASP A 43 19.74 -8.05 -15.39
N ARG A 44 20.29 -7.81 -14.20
CA ARG A 44 21.70 -7.46 -13.99
C ARG A 44 22.58 -8.70 -14.04
N ASP A 45 23.83 -8.52 -14.45
CA ASP A 45 24.86 -9.58 -14.39
C ASP A 45 25.02 -10.13 -12.97
N ASP A 46 24.93 -9.24 -11.98
CA ASP A 46 24.80 -9.57 -10.56
C ASP A 46 23.37 -9.23 -10.08
N PRO A 47 22.45 -10.22 -10.02
CA PRO A 47 21.09 -9.99 -9.56
C PRO A 47 21.06 -9.53 -8.10
N SER A 48 20.20 -8.56 -7.80
CA SER A 48 19.93 -8.13 -6.43
C SER A 48 18.78 -8.95 -5.85
N LEU A 49 19.14 -9.99 -5.10
CA LEU A 49 18.22 -10.93 -4.48
C LEU A 49 18.80 -11.40 -3.16
N ARG A 50 17.95 -11.60 -2.15
CA ARG A 50 18.37 -12.18 -0.86
C ARG A 50 17.36 -13.20 -0.36
N TRP A 51 17.85 -14.34 0.12
CA TRP A 51 17.06 -15.25 0.95
C TRP A 51 17.38 -14.99 2.41
N GLN A 52 16.37 -14.66 3.20
CA GLN A 52 16.52 -14.44 4.64
C GLN A 52 15.23 -14.81 5.37
N ASP A 53 15.38 -15.52 6.49
CA ASP A 53 14.30 -15.86 7.44
C ASP A 53 13.08 -16.53 6.78
N GLY A 54 13.32 -17.40 5.79
CA GLY A 54 12.26 -18.09 5.07
C GLY A 54 11.61 -17.27 3.95
N ALA A 55 12.15 -16.09 3.64
CA ALA A 55 11.59 -15.16 2.66
C ALA A 55 12.56 -14.85 1.52
N ILE A 56 12.01 -14.67 0.31
CA ILE A 56 12.72 -14.10 -0.84
C ILE A 56 12.56 -12.58 -0.81
N TRP A 57 13.66 -11.83 -0.88
CA TRP A 57 13.69 -10.36 -0.87
C TRP A 57 14.15 -9.84 -2.23
N ILE A 58 13.37 -8.94 -2.85
CA ILE A 58 13.62 -8.45 -4.20
C ILE A 58 13.32 -6.96 -4.32
N PRO A 59 14.30 -6.11 -4.71
CA PRO A 59 15.73 -6.37 -4.61
C PRO A 59 16.18 -6.61 -3.17
N ASP A 60 17.44 -7.02 -2.97
CA ASP A 60 18.07 -6.94 -1.66
C ASP A 60 18.05 -5.48 -1.17
N PRO A 61 17.45 -5.17 0.00
CA PRO A 61 17.44 -3.82 0.54
C PRO A 61 18.83 -3.22 0.75
N GLN A 62 19.88 -4.03 0.92
CA GLN A 62 21.24 -3.50 1.02
C GLN A 62 21.74 -2.91 -0.31
N SER A 63 21.19 -3.36 -1.43
CA SER A 63 21.47 -2.79 -2.76
C SER A 63 20.66 -1.51 -3.04
N LEU A 64 19.58 -1.29 -2.29
CA LEU A 64 18.81 -0.06 -2.34
C LEU A 64 19.63 0.96 -1.56
N GLY A 65 20.30 1.88 -2.26
CA GLY A 65 21.12 2.91 -1.63
C GLY A 65 20.40 3.50 -0.41
N ARG A 66 21.06 3.48 0.75
CA ARG A 66 20.62 4.30 1.87
C ARG A 66 20.76 5.74 1.42
N SER A 67 19.79 6.60 1.76
CA SER A 67 19.96 8.03 1.60
C SER A 67 21.07 8.50 2.55
N GLU A 68 22.32 8.29 2.18
CA GLU A 68 23.46 8.89 2.87
C GLU A 68 23.51 10.37 2.49
N PRO A 69 23.76 11.27 3.45
CA PRO A 69 23.96 12.67 3.15
C PRO A 69 25.15 12.80 2.18
N LEU A 70 24.91 13.45 1.03
CA LEU A 70 25.94 13.66 0.02
C LEU A 70 27.16 14.39 0.63
N PRO A 71 28.38 13.87 0.47
CA PRO A 71 29.58 14.61 0.88
C PRO A 71 29.74 15.83 -0.04
N VAL A 72 29.88 17.01 0.56
CA VAL A 72 30.11 18.26 -0.17
C VAL A 72 31.62 18.36 -0.49
N GLU A 73 31.99 18.21 -1.77
CA GLU A 73 33.40 18.22 -2.23
C GLU A 73 34.11 19.58 -2.10
N ASN A 74 33.39 20.66 -1.86
CA ASN A 74 33.96 22.01 -1.79
C ASN A 74 33.78 22.58 -0.39
N GLY A 75 34.90 22.87 0.30
CA GLY A 75 35.02 23.29 1.71
C GLY A 75 34.28 24.55 2.17
N HIS A 76 33.10 24.85 1.63
CA HIS A 76 32.01 25.33 2.45
C HIS A 76 31.70 24.25 3.47
N ALA A 77 31.49 24.65 4.74
CA ALA A 77 31.18 23.73 5.82
C ALA A 77 30.30 22.60 5.30
N ALA A 78 30.74 21.34 5.49
CA ALA A 78 29.80 20.22 5.49
C ALA A 78 28.58 20.74 6.27
N PRO A 79 27.34 20.60 5.78
CA PRO A 79 26.21 20.94 6.62
C PRO A 79 26.37 20.05 7.83
N GLU A 80 26.95 20.61 8.90
CA GLU A 80 27.11 19.99 10.18
C GLU A 80 25.71 19.59 10.51
N SER A 81 25.41 18.30 10.37
CA SER A 81 24.23 17.68 10.94
C SER A 81 23.05 18.65 11.02
N VAL A 82 22.59 19.20 9.87
CA VAL A 82 21.19 19.55 9.84
C VAL A 82 20.56 18.18 9.98
N GLN A 83 20.25 17.80 11.22
CA GLN A 83 19.26 16.80 11.49
C GLN A 83 18.03 17.42 10.86
N ASP A 84 17.90 17.21 9.54
CA ASP A 84 16.72 17.58 8.81
C ASP A 84 15.62 16.91 9.60
N GLU A 85 14.81 17.71 10.26
CA GLU A 85 13.66 17.19 10.99
C GLU A 85 12.83 16.49 9.92
N ARG A 86 12.88 15.17 9.93
CA ARG A 86 12.20 14.35 8.94
C ARG A 86 10.76 14.16 9.40
N GLU A 87 9.83 14.36 8.47
CA GLU A 87 8.49 13.83 8.60
C GLU A 87 8.40 12.51 7.85
N VAL A 88 8.01 11.46 8.54
CA VAL A 88 7.80 10.13 7.98
C VAL A 88 6.31 9.82 7.99
N THR A 89 5.71 9.75 6.81
CA THR A 89 4.34 9.26 6.62
C THR A 89 4.37 7.85 6.08
N VAL A 90 3.70 6.93 6.77
CA VAL A 90 3.56 5.53 6.37
C VAL A 90 2.09 5.19 6.17
N LYS A 91 1.77 4.55 5.06
CA LYS A 91 0.46 3.96 4.78
C LYS A 91 0.60 2.45 4.69
N VAL A 92 -0.21 1.70 5.42
CA VAL A 92 -0.25 0.23 5.38
C VAL A 92 -1.63 -0.22 4.91
N HIS A 93 -1.70 -0.82 3.74
CA HIS A 93 -2.91 -1.47 3.22
C HIS A 93 -2.89 -2.94 3.63
N LEU A 94 -3.88 -3.38 4.40
CA LEU A 94 -4.05 -4.77 4.83
C LEU A 94 -4.91 -5.50 3.79
N VAL A 95 -4.29 -6.38 3.00
CA VAL A 95 -4.88 -7.00 1.81
C VAL A 95 -5.48 -8.37 2.13
N ALA A 96 -4.68 -9.30 2.67
CA ALA A 96 -5.16 -10.62 3.04
C ALA A 96 -6.11 -10.54 4.24
N ALA A 97 -7.21 -11.28 4.17
CA ALA A 97 -7.90 -11.74 5.38
C ALA A 97 -6.96 -12.71 6.10
N GLY A 98 -6.93 -12.71 7.44
CA GLY A 98 -6.08 -13.65 8.16
C GLY A 98 -6.47 -15.09 7.79
N PRO A 99 -5.55 -16.07 7.85
CA PRO A 99 -5.76 -17.42 7.31
C PRO A 99 -6.91 -18.24 7.91
N GLU A 100 -7.70 -17.73 8.84
CA GLU A 100 -8.98 -18.31 9.25
C GLU A 100 -9.93 -17.17 9.64
N ASP A 101 -11.12 -17.09 9.04
CA ASP A 101 -12.21 -16.15 9.36
C ASP A 101 -12.83 -16.40 10.76
N GLY A 102 -11.99 -16.47 11.77
CA GLY A 102 -12.34 -16.47 13.19
C GLY A 102 -11.71 -15.28 13.91
N PRO A 103 -12.04 -15.05 15.20
CA PRO A 103 -11.54 -13.93 16.01
C PRO A 103 -10.00 -13.87 16.16
N GLY A 104 -9.25 -14.94 15.83
CA GLY A 104 -7.79 -14.92 15.72
C GLY A 104 -7.24 -14.18 14.48
N SER A 105 -8.08 -13.91 13.47
CA SER A 105 -7.70 -13.17 12.26
C SER A 105 -7.38 -11.70 12.55
N ALA A 106 -8.12 -11.04 13.44
CA ALA A 106 -7.97 -9.61 13.70
C ALA A 106 -6.63 -9.29 14.38
N SER A 107 -6.25 -10.04 15.41
CA SER A 107 -4.93 -9.90 16.05
C SER A 107 -3.80 -10.20 15.07
N THR A 108 -3.99 -11.19 14.18
CA THR A 108 -3.00 -11.53 13.14
C THR A 108 -2.85 -10.37 12.15
N ARG A 109 -3.96 -9.86 11.60
CA ARG A 109 -3.93 -8.72 10.66
C ARG A 109 -3.42 -7.44 11.31
N ALA A 110 -3.74 -7.20 12.58
CA ALA A 110 -3.17 -6.08 13.34
C ALA A 110 -1.65 -6.22 13.49
N GLY A 111 -1.14 -7.44 13.66
CA GLY A 111 0.29 -7.75 13.73
C GLY A 111 1.07 -7.50 12.44
N TYR A 112 0.40 -7.40 11.28
CA TYR A 112 1.06 -6.99 10.03
C TYR A 112 1.54 -5.53 10.06
N VAL A 113 0.90 -4.66 10.84
CA VAL A 113 1.31 -3.24 10.95
C VAL A 113 2.69 -3.11 11.61
N PRO A 114 2.95 -3.64 12.82
CA PRO A 114 4.29 -3.59 13.41
C PRO A 114 5.32 -4.42 12.61
N GLU A 115 4.92 -5.51 11.94
CA GLU A 115 5.80 -6.24 11.01
C GLU A 115 6.30 -5.33 9.87
N ALA A 116 5.38 -4.61 9.21
CA ALA A 116 5.70 -3.70 8.13
C ALA A 116 6.58 -2.52 8.59
N LEU A 117 6.30 -1.97 9.77
CA LEU A 117 7.12 -0.90 10.37
C LEU A 117 8.52 -1.39 10.72
N ALA A 118 8.66 -2.58 11.30
CA ALA A 118 9.97 -3.16 11.61
C ALA A 118 10.80 -3.39 10.34
N LEU A 119 10.16 -3.80 9.24
CA LEU A 119 10.83 -3.90 7.94
C LEU A 119 11.30 -2.54 7.43
N LEU A 120 10.47 -1.50 7.53
CA LEU A 120 10.87 -0.15 7.15
C LEU A 120 12.07 0.35 7.99
N GLN A 121 12.03 0.12 9.30
CA GLN A 121 13.12 0.48 10.22
C GLN A 121 14.42 -0.23 9.87
N THR A 122 14.37 -1.55 9.69
CA THR A 122 15.57 -2.37 9.42
C THR A 122 16.15 -2.15 8.03
N THR A 123 15.30 -1.88 7.03
CA THR A 123 15.74 -1.73 5.63
C THR A 123 16.11 -0.30 5.25
N LYS A 124 15.40 0.70 5.79
CA LYS A 124 15.61 2.11 5.47
C LYS A 124 16.26 2.93 6.60
N GLY A 125 16.40 2.36 7.79
CA GLY A 125 16.93 3.07 8.95
C GLY A 125 16.02 4.21 9.44
N LEU A 126 14.75 4.19 9.05
CA LEU A 126 13.76 5.16 9.50
C LEU A 126 13.29 4.81 10.91
N GLY A 127 12.93 5.82 11.71
CA GLY A 127 12.33 5.61 13.04
C GLY A 127 10.85 5.22 12.96
N LEU A 128 10.13 5.38 14.08
CA LEU A 128 8.67 5.32 14.06
C LEU A 128 8.11 6.52 13.25
N PRO A 129 6.99 6.33 12.52
CA PRO A 129 6.41 7.38 11.68
C PRO A 129 5.79 8.54 12.48
N ASP A 130 5.75 9.73 11.86
CA ASP A 130 4.94 10.88 12.31
C ASP A 130 3.47 10.63 12.04
N ASN A 131 3.16 10.02 10.89
CA ASN A 131 1.79 9.73 10.50
C ASN A 131 1.70 8.28 10.04
N LEU A 132 0.85 7.49 10.68
CA LEU A 132 0.57 6.10 10.31
C LEU A 132 -0.89 6.00 9.86
N LEU A 133 -1.07 5.56 8.62
CA LEU A 133 -2.38 5.40 8.01
C LEU A 133 -2.65 3.94 7.69
N VAL A 134 -3.79 3.41 8.12
CA VAL A 134 -4.14 1.99 7.90
C VAL A 134 -5.42 1.87 7.08
N GLY A 135 -5.34 1.07 6.02
CA GLY A 135 -6.44 0.80 5.10
C GLY A 135 -6.64 -0.69 4.89
N PHE A 136 -7.75 -1.05 4.27
CA PHE A 136 -8.17 -2.44 4.12
C PHE A 136 -8.66 -2.68 2.71
N LYS A 137 -8.33 -3.85 2.15
CA LYS A 137 -8.94 -4.30 0.91
C LYS A 137 -10.46 -4.31 1.03
N GLY A 138 -11.13 -3.78 0.01
CA GLY A 138 -12.60 -3.71 -0.04
C GLY A 138 -13.21 -2.51 0.69
N ILE A 139 -12.41 -1.72 1.43
CA ILE A 139 -12.85 -0.44 2.00
C ILE A 139 -12.38 0.68 1.09
N ASP A 140 -13.31 1.26 0.33
CA ASP A 140 -13.02 2.30 -0.65
C ASP A 140 -14.00 3.46 -0.47
N TYR A 141 -13.49 4.68 -0.60
CA TYR A 141 -14.28 5.90 -0.69
C TYR A 141 -13.78 6.66 -1.89
N LYS A 142 -14.62 6.74 -2.92
CA LYS A 142 -14.36 7.49 -4.15
C LYS A 142 -15.14 8.80 -4.09
N GLY A 143 -14.42 9.92 -4.07
CA GLY A 143 -15.05 11.23 -4.22
C GLY A 143 -15.74 11.37 -5.58
N THR A 144 -16.76 12.22 -5.68
CA THR A 144 -17.36 12.57 -6.97
C THR A 144 -16.38 13.36 -7.83
N LYS A 145 -15.93 12.80 -8.95
CA LYS A 145 -15.26 13.57 -10.00
C LYS A 145 -16.32 14.34 -10.78
N THR A 146 -16.33 15.67 -10.71
CA THR A 146 -17.07 16.46 -11.70
C THR A 146 -16.42 16.22 -13.05
N GLY A 147 -17.13 15.55 -13.96
CA GLY A 147 -16.77 15.56 -15.37
C GLY A 147 -16.63 17.02 -15.81
N THR A 148 -15.57 17.32 -16.56
CA THR A 148 -15.42 18.55 -17.32
C THR A 148 -16.61 18.69 -18.27
N LYS A 149 -17.72 19.23 -17.78
CA LYS A 149 -18.59 20.06 -18.59
C LYS A 149 -17.89 21.40 -18.72
N ASP A 150 -17.87 21.93 -19.94
CA ASP A 150 -17.40 23.27 -20.32
C ASP A 150 -15.93 23.39 -20.79
N VAL A 151 -15.56 22.61 -21.82
CA VAL A 151 -14.92 23.19 -23.01
C VAL A 151 -15.51 22.52 -24.24
N ALA A 152 -16.41 23.24 -24.91
CA ALA A 152 -16.96 22.85 -26.20
C ALA A 152 -15.86 22.86 -27.28
N GLY A 153 -15.68 21.73 -27.94
CA GLY A 153 -14.96 21.59 -29.22
C GLY A 153 -15.67 20.54 -30.07
N PRO A 154 -15.84 20.74 -31.39
CA PRO A 154 -16.77 19.95 -32.17
C PRO A 154 -16.20 18.58 -32.56
N GLU A 155 -17.03 17.56 -32.29
CA GLU A 155 -17.24 16.32 -33.05
C GLU A 155 -16.09 15.30 -33.21
N LYS A 156 -16.23 14.17 -32.51
CA LYS A 156 -16.22 12.81 -33.10
C LYS A 156 -16.94 11.78 -32.20
N PRO A 157 -17.47 10.68 -32.76
CA PRO A 157 -18.76 10.14 -32.36
C PRO A 157 -18.72 9.08 -31.26
N SER A 158 -19.78 9.11 -30.44
CA SER A 158 -20.44 7.97 -29.75
C SER A 158 -19.61 6.70 -29.55
N SER A 159 -18.92 6.61 -28.40
CA SER A 159 -18.68 5.32 -27.74
C SER A 159 -19.92 4.97 -26.90
N PRO A 160 -20.33 3.69 -26.87
CA PRO A 160 -21.60 3.29 -26.27
C PRO A 160 -21.58 3.52 -24.76
N ASP A 161 -22.74 3.90 -24.24
CA ASP A 161 -23.11 4.12 -22.84
C ASP A 161 -22.26 3.35 -21.83
N ILE A 162 -21.19 3.98 -21.33
CA ILE A 162 -20.64 3.65 -20.01
C ILE A 162 -21.45 4.48 -19.03
N PRO A 163 -22.26 3.88 -18.13
CA PRO A 163 -22.96 4.63 -17.12
C PRO A 163 -21.94 5.47 -16.34
N LEU A 164 -22.15 6.78 -16.29
CA LEU A 164 -21.46 7.69 -15.36
C LEU A 164 -21.50 7.03 -13.97
N PRO A 165 -20.36 6.96 -13.24
CA PRO A 165 -20.37 6.35 -11.93
C PRO A 165 -21.38 7.09 -11.04
N VAL A 166 -22.23 6.26 -10.44
CA VAL A 166 -23.33 6.56 -9.54
C VAL A 166 -22.92 7.63 -8.51
N ALA A 167 -23.90 8.47 -8.11
CA ALA A 167 -23.86 9.38 -6.97
C ALA A 167 -23.01 8.83 -5.80
N PRO A 168 -22.34 9.69 -4.99
CA PRO A 168 -21.33 9.27 -4.00
C PRO A 168 -21.94 8.23 -3.08
N SER A 169 -21.77 6.97 -3.42
CA SER A 169 -22.39 5.90 -2.69
C SER A 169 -21.49 5.71 -1.50
N THR A 170 -22.02 6.07 -0.34
CA THR A 170 -21.82 5.34 0.91
C THR A 170 -21.63 3.88 0.56
N THR A 171 -20.38 3.46 0.33
CA THR A 171 -20.11 2.11 -0.14
C THR A 171 -20.48 1.26 1.05
N VAL A 172 -21.58 0.50 0.92
CA VAL A 172 -22.10 -0.30 2.02
C VAL A 172 -21.04 -1.35 2.29
N ILE A 173 -20.26 -1.13 3.33
CA ILE A 173 -19.26 -2.09 3.79
C ILE A 173 -20.05 -3.31 4.28
N PRO A 174 -19.76 -4.53 3.80
CA PRO A 174 -20.38 -5.72 4.33
C PRO A 174 -20.23 -5.77 5.86
N PRO A 175 -21.29 -6.08 6.64
CA PRO A 175 -21.22 -6.04 8.10
C PRO A 175 -20.09 -6.89 8.69
N GLU A 176 -19.80 -8.03 8.07
CA GLU A 176 -18.70 -8.92 8.44
C GLU A 176 -17.33 -8.25 8.27
N LEU A 177 -17.10 -7.61 7.11
CA LEU A 177 -15.88 -6.86 6.84
C LEU A 177 -15.75 -5.67 7.80
N GLU A 178 -16.84 -4.94 8.06
CA GLU A 178 -16.84 -3.84 9.03
C GLU A 178 -16.46 -4.32 10.44
N ALA A 179 -17.03 -5.43 10.89
CA ALA A 179 -16.71 -6.02 12.19
C ALA A 179 -15.23 -6.45 12.28
N GLN A 180 -14.69 -7.07 11.23
CA GLN A 180 -13.27 -7.42 11.16
C GLN A 180 -12.37 -6.19 11.24
N VAL A 181 -12.69 -5.14 10.47
CA VAL A 181 -11.95 -3.87 10.46
C VAL A 181 -11.95 -3.24 11.86
N LEU A 182 -13.11 -3.14 12.51
CA LEU A 182 -13.22 -2.59 13.87
C LEU A 182 -12.45 -3.41 14.92
N ALA A 183 -12.40 -4.73 14.77
CA ALA A 183 -11.61 -5.60 15.63
C ALA A 183 -10.10 -5.33 15.48
N VAL A 184 -9.60 -5.21 14.24
CA VAL A 184 -8.20 -4.83 13.97
C VAL A 184 -7.87 -3.48 14.59
N TRP A 185 -8.73 -2.48 14.38
CA TRP A 185 -8.54 -1.14 14.95
C TRP A 185 -8.47 -1.12 16.47
N SER A 186 -9.22 -1.99 17.15
CA SER A 186 -9.17 -2.10 18.61
C SER A 186 -7.78 -2.52 19.11
N HIS A 187 -7.10 -3.43 18.37
CA HIS A 187 -5.71 -3.79 18.64
C HIS A 187 -4.73 -2.64 18.33
N LEU A 188 -4.96 -1.90 17.24
CA LEU A 188 -4.10 -0.76 16.86
C LEU A 188 -4.18 0.39 17.86
N PHE A 189 -5.38 0.73 18.36
CA PHE A 189 -5.53 1.75 19.41
C PHE A 189 -4.78 1.35 20.68
N THR A 190 -4.90 0.08 21.10
CA THR A 190 -4.19 -0.44 22.28
C THR A 190 -2.67 -0.38 22.14
N SER A 191 -2.16 -0.41 20.91
CA SER A 191 -0.72 -0.39 20.60
C SER A 191 -0.23 0.94 20.01
N LYS A 192 -1.04 2.02 20.02
CA LYS A 192 -0.72 3.31 19.37
C LYS A 192 0.67 3.83 19.73
N SER A 193 1.06 3.78 21.01
CA SER A 193 2.32 4.30 21.51
C SER A 193 3.57 3.55 21.03
N SER A 194 3.44 2.29 20.57
CA SER A 194 4.55 1.53 20.01
C SER A 194 4.63 1.63 18.48
N LEU A 195 3.60 2.18 17.84
CA LEU A 195 3.50 2.28 16.37
C LEU A 195 3.89 3.65 15.83
N LEU A 196 3.89 4.68 16.68
CA LEU A 196 4.09 6.08 16.30
C LEU A 196 5.16 6.73 17.16
N GLN A 197 5.82 7.73 16.61
CA GLN A 197 6.64 8.61 17.45
C GLN A 197 5.76 9.42 18.42
N PRO A 198 6.32 9.98 19.50
CA PRO A 198 5.58 10.85 20.40
C PRO A 198 4.90 12.01 19.66
N GLY A 199 3.58 12.16 19.81
CA GLY A 199 2.78 13.16 19.11
C GLY A 199 2.45 12.82 17.65
N GLY A 200 2.78 11.61 17.19
CA GLY A 200 2.40 11.13 15.86
C GLY A 200 0.92 10.80 15.75
N LYS A 201 0.40 10.86 14.51
CA LYS A 201 -1.03 10.66 14.21
C LYS A 201 -1.32 9.27 13.71
N LEU A 202 -2.37 8.66 14.25
CA LEU A 202 -2.95 7.43 13.73
C LEU A 202 -4.19 7.77 12.88
N GLY A 203 -4.24 7.31 11.64
CA GLY A 203 -5.37 7.61 10.75
C GLY A 203 -5.80 6.44 9.88
N SER A 204 -6.99 6.54 9.31
CA SER A 204 -7.55 5.55 8.40
C SER A 204 -7.27 5.89 6.93
N MET A 205 -7.49 4.91 6.06
CA MET A 205 -7.55 5.13 4.61
C MET A 205 -8.90 4.71 4.07
N TYR A 206 -9.46 5.58 3.24
CA TYR A 206 -10.68 5.42 2.46
C TYR A 206 -11.92 5.11 3.29
N ALA A 207 -11.90 5.41 4.59
CA ALA A 207 -13.04 5.14 5.45
C ALA A 207 -14.25 5.97 4.99
N PRO A 208 -15.38 5.35 4.62
CA PRO A 208 -16.63 6.07 4.43
C PRO A 208 -17.08 6.71 5.75
N LEU A 209 -17.95 7.72 5.68
CA LEU A 209 -18.33 8.54 6.84
C LEU A 209 -18.80 7.71 8.04
N ASN A 210 -19.62 6.68 7.80
CA ASN A 210 -20.14 5.83 8.88
C ASN A 210 -19.04 5.01 9.58
N LEU A 211 -18.06 4.51 8.83
CA LEU A 211 -16.93 3.82 9.42
C LEU A 211 -16.03 4.82 10.17
N LEU A 212 -15.76 5.98 9.57
CA LEU A 212 -14.97 7.03 10.22
C LEU A 212 -15.56 7.43 11.58
N LYS A 213 -16.88 7.65 11.64
CA LYS A 213 -17.60 7.94 12.90
C LYS A 213 -17.31 6.90 13.97
N LYS A 214 -17.46 5.61 13.65
CA LYS A 214 -17.17 4.49 14.56
C LYS A 214 -15.70 4.44 14.99
N LEU A 215 -14.75 4.76 14.10
CA LEU A 215 -13.32 4.74 14.41
C LEU A 215 -12.90 5.90 15.32
N VAL A 216 -13.50 7.07 15.17
CA VAL A 216 -13.28 8.23 16.06
C VAL A 216 -13.87 7.93 17.44
N GLU A 217 -15.14 7.55 17.50
CA GLU A 217 -15.88 7.32 18.75
C GLU A 217 -15.32 6.13 19.56
N ARG A 218 -14.84 5.08 18.89
CA ARG A 218 -14.28 3.89 19.56
C ARG A 218 -12.97 4.19 20.31
N GLY A 219 -12.24 5.23 19.92
CA GLY A 219 -11.09 5.71 20.70
C GLY A 219 -11.50 6.45 21.98
N GLU A 220 -12.67 7.09 21.99
CA GLU A 220 -13.10 7.97 23.10
C GLU A 220 -13.62 7.21 24.35
N GLY A 221 -13.77 5.87 24.32
CA GLY A 221 -14.53 5.10 25.33
C GLY A 221 -13.81 4.00 26.11
N GLY A 222 -12.48 3.88 26.04
CA GLY A 222 -11.70 2.93 26.85
C GLY A 222 -11.15 3.57 28.13
N GLU A 223 -10.92 2.78 29.19
CA GLU A 223 -10.32 3.23 30.47
C GLU A 223 -8.85 3.74 30.35
N GLY A 224 -8.38 4.02 29.13
CA GLY A 224 -7.13 4.73 28.86
C GLY A 224 -7.42 5.84 27.86
N GLU A 225 -7.04 7.07 28.20
CA GLU A 225 -7.04 8.22 27.30
C GLU A 225 -6.34 7.85 25.98
N GLY A 226 -7.06 7.88 24.85
CA GLY A 226 -6.51 7.53 23.55
C GLY A 226 -7.40 7.98 22.41
N GLU A 227 -7.18 9.22 21.95
CA GLU A 227 -7.79 9.82 20.76
C GLU A 227 -7.89 8.80 19.62
N GLY A 228 -9.09 8.63 19.05
CA GLY A 228 -9.39 7.72 17.93
C GLY A 228 -8.61 8.07 16.66
N VAL A 229 -9.15 7.77 15.48
CA VAL A 229 -8.46 8.17 14.25
C VAL A 229 -8.43 9.69 14.09
N GLU A 230 -7.25 10.24 13.81
CA GLU A 230 -6.99 11.69 13.70
C GLU A 230 -6.87 12.16 12.26
N ALA A 231 -6.73 11.24 11.32
CA ALA A 231 -6.65 11.52 9.90
C ALA A 231 -7.40 10.47 9.09
N ASN A 232 -7.89 10.85 7.91
CA ASN A 232 -8.39 9.93 6.92
C ASN A 232 -7.95 10.33 5.51
N VAL A 233 -7.25 9.42 4.81
CA VAL A 233 -6.95 9.60 3.38
C VAL A 233 -8.14 9.17 2.55
N LEU A 234 -8.47 9.93 1.50
CA LEU A 234 -9.62 9.67 0.65
C LEU A 234 -9.20 9.57 -0.81
N ASP A 235 -9.85 8.69 -1.58
CA ASP A 235 -9.60 8.58 -3.03
C ASP A 235 -10.32 9.71 -3.78
N THR A 236 -9.82 10.92 -3.59
CA THR A 236 -10.32 12.16 -4.19
C THR A 236 -9.15 12.97 -4.75
N PRO A 237 -9.32 13.66 -5.90
CA PRO A 237 -8.29 14.55 -6.43
C PRO A 237 -8.02 15.74 -5.49
N ASP A 238 -9.05 16.25 -4.82
CA ASP A 238 -8.92 17.25 -3.77
C ASP A 238 -10.07 17.15 -2.74
N CYS A 239 -9.92 17.83 -1.60
CA CYS A 239 -10.89 17.78 -0.51
C CYS A 239 -12.15 18.65 -0.73
N HIS A 240 -12.21 19.48 -1.78
CA HIS A 240 -13.39 20.31 -2.10
C HIS A 240 -14.54 19.48 -2.70
N HIS A 241 -14.23 18.27 -3.18
CA HIS A 241 -15.20 17.33 -3.76
C HIS A 241 -15.86 16.40 -2.72
N LEU A 242 -15.66 16.68 -1.42
CA LEU A 242 -16.25 15.89 -0.34
C LEU A 242 -17.64 16.45 0.05
N PRO A 243 -18.61 15.57 0.37
CA PRO A 243 -19.91 16.00 0.89
C PRO A 243 -19.76 16.91 2.11
N GLY A 244 -20.63 17.93 2.20
CA GLY A 244 -20.65 18.87 3.32
C GLY A 244 -20.77 18.19 4.68
N GLU A 245 -21.60 17.14 4.78
CA GLU A 245 -21.72 16.33 6.01
C GLU A 245 -20.39 15.69 6.42
N TYR A 246 -19.64 15.15 5.45
CA TYR A 246 -18.36 14.49 5.71
C TYR A 246 -17.33 15.49 6.25
N SER A 247 -17.15 16.60 5.53
CA SER A 247 -16.21 17.65 5.90
C SER A 247 -16.59 18.36 7.21
N GLY A 248 -17.90 18.52 7.46
CA GLY A 248 -18.45 19.08 8.69
C GLY A 248 -18.13 18.23 9.90
N TYR A 249 -18.40 16.92 9.82
CA TYR A 249 -18.08 15.97 10.89
C TYR A 249 -16.58 15.92 11.18
N ALA A 250 -15.75 15.81 10.14
CA ALA A 250 -14.30 15.77 10.32
C ALA A 250 -13.77 17.02 11.00
N ARG A 251 -14.29 18.21 10.64
CA ARG A 251 -13.93 19.47 11.29
C ARG A 251 -14.36 19.51 12.76
N GLU A 252 -15.58 19.08 13.05
CA GLU A 252 -16.12 19.05 14.42
C GLU A 252 -15.28 18.15 15.35
N LYS A 253 -14.84 17.00 14.83
CA LYS A 253 -14.06 16.01 15.57
C LYS A 253 -12.53 16.18 15.45
N GLY A 254 -12.05 17.23 14.79
CA GLY A 254 -10.61 17.48 14.62
C GLY A 254 -9.88 16.48 13.70
N VAL A 255 -10.60 15.72 12.87
CA VAL A 255 -10.04 14.73 11.94
C VAL A 255 -9.53 15.43 10.69
N GLN A 256 -8.28 15.19 10.32
CA GLN A 256 -7.69 15.69 9.08
C GLN A 256 -8.14 14.88 7.86
N LEU A 257 -8.54 15.54 6.78
CA LEU A 257 -8.92 14.88 5.53
C LEU A 257 -7.84 15.10 4.48
N TRP A 258 -7.26 14.00 4.00
CA TRP A 258 -6.13 14.03 3.08
C TRP A 258 -6.55 13.51 1.71
N ALA A 259 -6.34 14.29 0.66
CA ALA A 259 -6.62 13.86 -0.71
C ALA A 259 -5.50 12.93 -1.22
N GLY A 260 -5.86 11.70 -1.60
CA GLY A 260 -4.93 10.70 -2.16
C GLY A 260 -4.56 10.92 -3.63
N GLY A 261 -5.09 11.96 -4.28
CA GLY A 261 -4.81 12.28 -5.69
C GLY A 261 -5.65 11.49 -6.71
N GLY A 262 -6.49 10.57 -6.24
CA GLY A 262 -7.34 9.73 -7.08
C GLY A 262 -6.62 8.49 -7.63
N ARG A 263 -7.32 7.34 -7.67
CA ARG A 263 -6.91 6.04 -8.26
C ARG A 263 -5.96 5.17 -7.43
N GLU A 264 -5.68 5.49 -6.15
CA GLU A 264 -4.86 4.63 -5.29
C GLU A 264 -5.63 3.34 -4.92
N GLY A 265 -6.95 3.45 -4.72
CA GLY A 265 -7.87 2.33 -4.49
C GLY A 265 -7.61 1.57 -3.19
N SER A 266 -8.55 0.70 -2.80
CA SER A 266 -8.45 -0.10 -1.58
C SER A 266 -7.56 -1.34 -1.70
N ASP A 267 -7.25 -1.76 -2.93
CA ASP A 267 -6.38 -2.91 -3.24
C ASP A 267 -5.24 -2.43 -4.17
N PRO A 268 -4.15 -1.87 -3.61
CA PRO A 268 -3.11 -1.20 -4.41
C PRO A 268 -2.24 -2.16 -5.23
N ILE A 269 -2.23 -3.46 -4.88
CA ILE A 269 -1.67 -4.52 -5.72
C ILE A 269 -2.45 -5.83 -5.49
N PRO A 270 -3.48 -6.10 -6.30
CA PRO A 270 -4.23 -7.35 -6.22
C PRO A 270 -3.30 -8.56 -6.48
N SER A 271 -3.51 -9.67 -5.76
CA SER A 271 -2.72 -10.91 -5.92
C SER A 271 -2.59 -11.39 -7.38
N PRO A 272 -3.63 -11.32 -8.24
CA PRO A 272 -3.48 -11.63 -9.67
C PRO A 272 -2.45 -10.76 -10.41
N HIS A 273 -2.34 -9.47 -10.09
CA HIS A 273 -1.31 -8.61 -10.68
C HIS A 273 0.08 -9.04 -10.24
N LEU A 274 0.25 -9.33 -8.94
CA LEU A 274 1.52 -9.83 -8.44
C LEU A 274 1.90 -11.16 -9.10
N GLN A 275 0.97 -12.09 -9.24
CA GLN A 275 1.21 -13.36 -9.93
C GLN A 275 1.67 -13.16 -11.36
N ASN A 276 0.97 -12.33 -12.13
CA ASN A 276 1.30 -12.09 -13.53
C ASN A 276 2.66 -11.40 -13.68
N SER A 277 2.99 -10.49 -12.76
CA SER A 277 4.31 -9.87 -12.70
C SER A 277 5.38 -10.92 -12.38
N LEU A 278 5.18 -11.74 -11.35
CA LEU A 278 6.11 -12.80 -10.97
C LEU A 278 6.32 -13.81 -12.09
N HIS A 279 5.24 -14.22 -12.77
CA HIS A 279 5.27 -15.20 -13.87
C HIS A 279 6.32 -14.86 -14.92
N GLU A 280 6.46 -13.58 -15.28
CA GLU A 280 7.46 -13.11 -16.24
C GLU A 280 8.90 -13.36 -15.77
N PHE A 281 9.15 -13.26 -14.46
CA PHE A 281 10.48 -13.37 -13.86
C PHE A 281 10.78 -14.72 -13.23
N LEU A 282 9.82 -15.66 -13.19
CA LEU A 282 10.03 -17.00 -12.64
C LEU A 282 11.23 -17.74 -13.23
N PRO A 283 11.52 -17.68 -14.55
CA PRO A 283 12.71 -18.35 -15.09
C PRO A 283 14.01 -17.85 -14.45
N LEU A 284 14.14 -16.54 -14.24
CA LEU A 284 15.31 -15.93 -13.60
C LEU A 284 15.36 -16.28 -12.11
N LEU A 285 14.23 -16.19 -11.41
CA LEU A 285 14.16 -16.54 -9.98
C LEU A 285 14.50 -18.01 -9.73
N ARG A 286 13.94 -18.94 -10.50
CA ARG A 286 14.17 -20.38 -10.33
C ARG A 286 15.59 -20.83 -10.69
N SER A 287 16.24 -20.13 -11.61
CA SER A 287 17.62 -20.41 -12.02
C SER A 287 18.67 -19.66 -11.18
N SER A 288 18.25 -18.70 -10.35
CA SER A 288 19.17 -17.88 -9.56
C SER A 288 20.01 -18.72 -8.59
N PRO A 289 21.35 -18.61 -8.64
CA PRO A 289 22.24 -19.28 -7.70
C PRO A 289 22.16 -18.68 -6.29
N LEU A 290 21.65 -17.45 -6.15
CA LEU A 290 21.51 -16.74 -4.87
C LEU A 290 20.38 -17.29 -4.00
N LEU A 291 19.46 -18.06 -4.58
CA LEU A 291 18.35 -18.68 -3.87
C LEU A 291 18.69 -20.14 -3.52
N PRO A 292 18.55 -20.55 -2.25
CA PRO A 292 18.78 -21.94 -1.85
C PRO A 292 17.63 -22.85 -2.32
N ILE A 293 17.77 -24.16 -2.08
CA ILE A 293 16.81 -25.17 -2.57
C ILE A 293 15.40 -24.91 -2.01
N GLU A 294 15.29 -24.51 -0.75
CA GLU A 294 14.03 -24.22 -0.06
C GLU A 294 13.28 -23.07 -0.74
N ALA A 295 13.99 -22.01 -1.10
CA ALA A 295 13.41 -20.88 -1.84
C ALA A 295 12.93 -21.30 -3.23
N ARG A 296 13.70 -22.15 -3.93
CA ARG A 296 13.31 -22.67 -5.26
C ARG A 296 12.12 -23.63 -5.18
N GLN A 297 11.96 -24.36 -4.07
CA GLN A 297 10.79 -25.20 -3.83
C GLN A 297 9.52 -24.34 -3.72
N LEU A 298 9.55 -23.20 -3.01
CA LEU A 298 8.42 -22.26 -2.97
C LEU A 298 8.05 -21.78 -4.39
N LEU A 299 9.05 -21.48 -5.21
CA LEU A 299 8.85 -21.05 -6.61
C LEU A 299 8.40 -22.18 -7.55
N SER A 300 8.44 -23.44 -7.13
CA SER A 300 8.09 -24.59 -7.97
C SER A 300 6.59 -24.87 -8.05
N ASN A 301 5.76 -24.07 -7.36
CA ASN A 301 4.30 -24.18 -7.45
C ASN A 301 3.82 -23.99 -8.91
N LYS A 302 3.12 -25.01 -9.43
CA LYS A 302 2.56 -25.02 -10.79
C LYS A 302 1.53 -23.93 -11.06
N LYS A 303 0.90 -23.38 -10.02
CA LYS A 303 -0.02 -22.24 -10.13
C LYS A 303 0.71 -20.99 -10.63
N LEU A 304 1.98 -20.82 -10.27
CA LEU A 304 2.82 -19.71 -10.73
C LEU A 304 3.19 -19.83 -12.22
N ASP A 305 3.13 -21.04 -12.80
CA ASP A 305 3.41 -21.27 -14.23
C ASP A 305 2.32 -20.73 -15.16
N LYS A 306 1.24 -20.16 -14.62
CA LYS A 306 0.14 -19.61 -15.40
C LYS A 306 -0.12 -18.16 -15.01
N GLN A 307 -0.31 -17.32 -16.03
CA GLN A 307 -0.90 -16.01 -15.83
C GLN A 307 -2.39 -16.15 -15.49
N VAL A 308 -2.86 -15.29 -14.59
CA VAL A 308 -4.27 -15.07 -14.33
C VAL A 308 -4.84 -14.25 -15.48
N ALA A 309 -5.87 -14.80 -16.13
CA ALA A 309 -6.54 -14.15 -17.25
C ALA A 309 -7.33 -12.91 -16.82
N VAL A 310 -7.40 -11.93 -17.71
CA VAL A 310 -8.30 -10.78 -17.60
C VAL A 310 -9.71 -11.22 -18.02
N THR A 311 -10.73 -10.66 -17.40
CA THR A 311 -12.13 -10.86 -17.81
C THR A 311 -12.35 -10.39 -19.26
N GLU A 312 -13.36 -10.94 -19.95
CA GLU A 312 -13.65 -10.60 -21.35
C GLU A 312 -13.90 -9.10 -21.56
N ASP A 313 -14.51 -8.45 -20.58
CA ASP A 313 -14.78 -7.01 -20.57
C ASP A 313 -13.53 -6.15 -20.25
N GLY A 314 -12.41 -6.78 -19.92
CA GLY A 314 -11.17 -6.11 -19.54
C GLY A 314 -11.23 -5.41 -18.18
N LEU A 315 -12.28 -5.58 -17.38
CA LEU A 315 -12.49 -4.79 -16.16
C LEU A 315 -11.84 -5.38 -14.91
N GLY A 316 -11.49 -6.66 -14.91
CA GLY A 316 -10.89 -7.34 -13.76
C GLY A 316 -10.15 -8.62 -14.16
N PHE A 317 -9.87 -9.46 -13.17
CA PHE A 317 -9.32 -10.81 -13.39
C PHE A 317 -10.40 -11.85 -13.23
N VAL A 318 -10.24 -12.98 -13.93
CA VAL A 318 -11.11 -14.13 -13.76
C VAL A 318 -10.89 -14.73 -12.36
N GLU A 319 -11.89 -14.62 -11.48
CA GLU A 319 -11.80 -15.01 -10.06
C GLU A 319 -11.60 -16.52 -9.84
N ASN A 320 -11.87 -17.36 -10.84
CA ASN A 320 -11.75 -18.83 -10.75
C ASN A 320 -10.33 -19.36 -11.01
N GLY A 321 -9.32 -18.49 -11.12
CA GLY A 321 -7.94 -18.91 -11.25
C GLY A 321 -7.34 -19.31 -9.90
N GLU A 322 -6.85 -20.54 -9.78
CA GLU A 322 -6.04 -20.94 -8.62
C GLU A 322 -4.76 -20.09 -8.56
N GLY A 323 -4.78 -19.06 -7.72
CA GLY A 323 -3.63 -18.19 -7.50
C GLY A 323 -2.50 -18.93 -6.78
N GLY A 324 -1.25 -18.70 -7.19
CA GLY A 324 -0.05 -19.23 -6.53
C GLY A 324 0.57 -18.26 -5.53
N VAL A 325 0.02 -17.05 -5.41
CA VAL A 325 0.51 -15.99 -4.51
C VAL A 325 -0.64 -15.25 -3.86
N GLU A 326 -0.46 -14.83 -2.62
CA GLU A 326 -1.37 -13.97 -1.88
C GLU A 326 -0.64 -12.76 -1.31
N VAL A 327 -1.12 -11.55 -1.60
CA VAL A 327 -0.58 -10.33 -0.98
C VAL A 327 -1.13 -10.20 0.43
N ARG A 328 -0.25 -10.11 1.44
CA ARG A 328 -0.62 -9.89 2.83
C ARG A 328 -0.94 -8.42 3.08
N TRP A 329 0.03 -7.57 2.80
CA TRP A 329 -0.04 -6.14 3.04
C TRP A 329 0.89 -5.38 2.11
N VAL A 330 0.60 -4.09 1.95
CA VAL A 330 1.36 -3.16 1.11
C VAL A 330 1.64 -1.92 1.93
N LEU A 331 2.90 -1.65 2.18
CA LEU A 331 3.36 -0.44 2.84
C LEU A 331 3.81 0.56 1.78
N SER A 332 3.37 1.80 1.90
CA SER A 332 4.00 2.94 1.22
C SER A 332 4.54 3.91 2.27
N TYR A 333 5.67 4.55 1.97
CA TYR A 333 6.27 5.52 2.86
C TYR A 333 6.70 6.75 2.09
N THR A 334 6.67 7.91 2.74
CA THR A 334 7.20 9.18 2.22
C THR A 334 7.96 9.87 3.34
N VAL A 335 9.19 10.27 3.05
CA VAL A 335 10.08 11.01 3.95
C VAL A 335 10.22 12.42 3.42
N ILE A 336 9.83 13.40 4.23
CA ILE A 336 9.89 14.82 3.89
C ILE A 336 10.91 15.49 4.83
N SER A 337 11.80 16.28 4.27
CA SER A 337 12.63 17.21 5.04
C SER A 337 11.77 18.40 5.45
N LYS A 338 11.47 18.59 6.75
CA LYS A 338 10.67 19.73 7.23
C LYS A 338 11.41 21.05 7.02
N THR A 339 12.74 21.04 7.08
CA THR A 339 13.60 22.21 6.87
C THR A 339 13.63 22.66 5.41
N ARG A 340 13.75 21.71 4.48
CA ARG A 340 13.87 22.00 3.04
C ARG A 340 12.53 21.95 2.30
N ASN A 341 11.50 21.39 2.93
CA ASN A 341 10.18 21.14 2.35
C ASN A 341 10.26 20.35 1.02
N VAL A 342 11.09 19.30 1.01
CA VAL A 342 11.29 18.40 -0.15
C VAL A 342 11.10 16.96 0.26
N VAL A 343 10.63 16.12 -0.67
CA VAL A 343 10.58 14.67 -0.50
C VAL A 343 12.00 14.12 -0.64
N GLU A 344 12.54 13.55 0.44
CA GLU A 344 13.87 12.94 0.46
C GLU A 344 13.86 11.49 -0.03
N ASP A 345 12.82 10.74 0.34
CA ASP A 345 12.63 9.36 -0.10
C ASP A 345 11.13 9.02 -0.16
N LYS A 346 10.76 8.12 -1.07
CA LYS A 346 9.43 7.56 -1.21
C LYS A 346 9.53 6.19 -1.84
N GLY A 347 8.73 5.25 -1.35
CA GLY A 347 8.68 3.91 -1.94
C GLY A 347 7.58 3.05 -1.37
N TYR A 348 7.57 1.80 -1.82
CA TYR A 348 6.65 0.76 -1.42
C TYR A 348 7.40 -0.49 -0.99
N ILE A 349 6.83 -1.21 -0.02
CA ILE A 349 7.23 -2.55 0.40
C ILE A 349 5.98 -3.42 0.33
N ILE A 350 6.06 -4.55 -0.38
CA ILE A 350 4.97 -5.50 -0.53
C ILE A 350 5.37 -6.80 0.16
N ALA A 351 4.51 -7.31 1.05
CA ALA A 351 4.65 -8.62 1.63
C ALA A 351 3.60 -9.57 1.04
N ALA A 352 4.05 -10.76 0.65
CA ALA A 352 3.20 -11.77 0.04
C ALA A 352 3.63 -13.17 0.45
N ASP A 353 2.73 -14.13 0.24
CA ASP A 353 3.00 -15.55 0.38
C ASP A 353 2.84 -16.32 -0.91
N PHE A 354 3.73 -17.28 -1.11
CA PHE A 354 3.46 -18.38 -2.03
C PHE A 354 2.44 -19.32 -1.40
N LEU A 355 1.32 -19.50 -2.08
CA LEU A 355 0.31 -20.48 -1.70
C LEU A 355 0.79 -21.89 -2.06
N PRO A 356 0.30 -22.95 -1.39
CA PRO A 356 0.66 -24.34 -1.73
C PRO A 356 0.13 -24.79 -3.09
#